data_AF-A0A9N9ABH1-F1
#
_entry.id   AF-A0A9N9ABH1-F1
#
_cell.length_a   1.000
_cell.length_b   1.000
_cell.length_c   1.000
_cell.angle_alpha   90.00
_cell.angle_beta   90.00
_cell.angle_gamma   90.00
#
_symmetry.space_group_name_H-M   'P 1'
#
loop_
_entity.id
_entity.type
_entity.pdbx_description
1 polymer ?
#
loop_
_entity_poly.entity_id
_entity_poly.type
_entity_poly.pdbx_seq_one_letter_code
_entity_poly.pdbx_strand_id
1 'polypeptide(L)'
;MSVIIDALGNTAGLAVGAVSNLIYGQETHTEKFQKNNPHGSFAETRENVHVKWYVDGKDYFYAVSEALSSAKKEIFIEDWWLSPELYLRRPPAKNENFRLDRLLKRKAEEGVNIYVVVYKEVSQLLTLDSFHSKDALQSLHPNIKVQRHPDHDVDGTGTYLWAHHEKMIVIDRHIAFIGGLDLCFGRYDTHSHQLADNARISKHVEIWPGQDYSNPRILDFADVKKWTKPLIDRKELARMPWHDVSIGFVGKPALDVARHFIERWNFIKKEKAENNPKYPVLIAKSDAQHAREHQKEYPTGYETYEYFGKTHSVHPEQGTAKVQILRSSSTWSHGIETEHSIMNAYIRLIREAKHFIYIENQFFCTATKANNSFAVKNLLGKELVERIKIAHQKKEKFRVIVNMPLLPSFPAEIDTKDAATLRLVCHYQYLSISRGGESIFDELTEAGINPEDYIQFFALRTYDKIIPQAVEKAIGTIVNEDGTGGLATGIEQAFPHGLVDEDSTHNYVTEELYIHTKVMIVDD
;
A
#
# COMPACT_ATOMS: atom_id res chain seq x y z
N MET A 1 10.85 -10.06 -36.98
CA MET A 1 10.67 -11.08 -35.92
C MET A 1 9.25 -10.97 -35.35
N SER A 2 8.23 -11.00 -36.22
CA SER A 2 6.84 -10.66 -35.87
C SER A 2 5.82 -11.57 -36.57
N VAL A 3 6.21 -12.77 -37.01
CA VAL A 3 5.31 -13.70 -37.73
C VAL A 3 5.43 -15.16 -37.22
N ILE A 4 6.20 -15.42 -36.15
CA ILE A 4 6.36 -16.78 -35.58
C ILE A 4 5.68 -16.93 -34.21
N ILE A 5 5.18 -15.85 -33.60
CA ILE A 5 4.59 -15.87 -32.25
C ILE A 5 3.12 -16.37 -32.25
N ASP A 6 2.39 -16.24 -33.36
CA ASP A 6 0.97 -16.62 -33.41
C ASP A 6 0.71 -18.14 -33.49
N ALA A 7 1.70 -18.95 -33.89
CA ALA A 7 1.49 -20.38 -34.12
C ALA A 7 1.76 -21.27 -32.89
N LEU A 8 2.48 -20.76 -31.87
CA LEU A 8 2.87 -21.55 -30.68
C LEU A 8 1.96 -21.30 -29.46
N GLY A 9 1.11 -20.27 -29.49
CA GLY A 9 0.16 -19.97 -28.41
C GLY A 9 -1.04 -20.92 -28.32
N ASN A 10 -1.41 -21.59 -29.41
CA ASN A 10 -2.63 -22.40 -29.47
C ASN A 10 -2.48 -23.84 -28.92
N THR A 11 -1.26 -24.40 -28.90
CA THR A 11 -1.04 -25.77 -28.44
C THR A 11 -0.77 -25.86 -26.93
N ALA A 12 -0.23 -24.81 -26.32
CA ALA A 12 -0.03 -24.75 -24.86
C ALA A 12 -1.35 -24.56 -24.08
N GLY A 13 -2.32 -23.82 -24.64
CA GLY A 13 -3.62 -23.58 -24.00
C GLY A 13 -4.49 -24.83 -23.84
N LEU A 14 -4.36 -25.81 -24.74
CA LEU A 14 -5.13 -27.06 -24.69
C LEU A 14 -4.66 -28.03 -23.59
N ALA A 15 -3.37 -28.01 -23.25
CA ALA A 15 -2.82 -28.86 -22.18
C ALA A 15 -3.14 -28.32 -20.78
N VAL A 16 -3.22 -27.00 -20.61
CA VAL A 16 -3.57 -26.35 -19.33
C VAL A 16 -5.04 -26.56 -18.97
N GLY A 17 -5.94 -26.57 -19.96
CA GLY A 17 -7.37 -26.83 -19.75
C GLY A 17 -7.69 -28.23 -19.25
N ALA A 18 -6.92 -29.25 -19.69
CA ALA A 18 -7.17 -30.64 -19.29
C ALA A 18 -6.79 -30.95 -17.83
N VAL A 19 -5.80 -30.24 -17.27
CA VAL A 19 -5.32 -30.44 -15.88
C VAL A 19 -6.18 -29.65 -14.88
N SER A 20 -6.84 -28.56 -15.31
CA SER A 20 -7.86 -27.86 -14.50
C SER A 20 -8.97 -28.83 -14.06
N ASN A 21 -9.47 -29.65 -14.99
CA ASN A 21 -10.57 -30.59 -14.74
C ASN A 21 -10.24 -31.75 -13.78
N LEU A 22 -8.95 -32.01 -13.50
CA LEU A 22 -8.52 -33.09 -12.59
C LEU A 22 -8.36 -32.62 -11.14
N ILE A 23 -8.24 -31.31 -10.89
CA ILE A 23 -8.23 -30.70 -9.54
C ILE A 23 -9.64 -30.20 -9.19
N TYR A 24 -10.38 -29.74 -10.20
CA TYR A 24 -11.77 -29.30 -10.10
C TYR A 24 -12.71 -30.41 -10.56
N GLY A 25 -12.99 -31.37 -9.66
CA GLY A 25 -14.03 -32.36 -9.89
C GLY A 25 -15.39 -31.68 -10.10
N GLN A 26 -16.01 -31.96 -11.26
CA GLN A 26 -17.26 -31.40 -11.79
C GLN A 26 -17.15 -29.94 -12.23
N GLU A 27 -17.75 -29.59 -13.38
CA GLU A 27 -17.96 -28.21 -13.86
C GLU A 27 -18.28 -27.28 -12.68
N THR A 28 -17.28 -26.55 -12.19
CA THR A 28 -17.45 -25.85 -10.92
C THR A 28 -18.31 -24.61 -11.16
N HIS A 29 -19.29 -24.42 -10.29
CA HIS A 29 -20.12 -23.22 -10.18
C HIS A 29 -19.35 -21.89 -10.30
N THR A 30 -18.04 -21.88 -10.04
CA THR A 30 -17.11 -20.73 -10.05
C THR A 30 -17.05 -19.97 -11.37
N GLU A 31 -17.03 -20.62 -12.53
CA GLU A 31 -17.01 -19.92 -13.83
C GLU A 31 -18.34 -19.23 -14.15
N LYS A 32 -19.46 -19.77 -13.64
CA LYS A 32 -20.79 -19.15 -13.76
C LYS A 32 -20.96 -17.92 -12.86
N PHE A 33 -20.23 -17.84 -11.74
CA PHE A 33 -20.27 -16.67 -10.84
C PHE A 33 -19.48 -15.47 -11.38
N GLN A 34 -18.37 -15.68 -12.10
CA GLN A 34 -17.51 -14.58 -12.57
C GLN A 34 -18.15 -13.67 -13.64
N LYS A 35 -19.02 -14.19 -14.51
CA LYS A 35 -19.55 -13.40 -15.66
C LYS A 35 -20.68 -12.41 -15.33
N ASN A 36 -21.30 -12.48 -14.15
CA ASN A 36 -22.53 -11.72 -13.87
C ASN A 36 -22.45 -10.75 -12.69
N ASN A 37 -21.37 -10.73 -11.91
CA ASN A 37 -21.24 -9.78 -10.82
C ASN A 37 -21.08 -8.35 -11.35
N PRO A 38 -21.53 -7.33 -10.60
CA PRO A 38 -21.31 -5.94 -10.98
C PRO A 38 -19.84 -5.67 -11.28
N HIS A 39 -19.58 -4.87 -12.32
CA HIS A 39 -18.24 -4.51 -12.81
C HIS A 39 -17.41 -5.69 -13.37
N GLY A 40 -17.97 -6.89 -13.47
CA GLY A 40 -17.23 -8.09 -13.88
C GLY A 40 -16.24 -8.57 -12.82
N SER A 41 -16.54 -8.32 -11.54
CA SER A 41 -15.67 -8.75 -10.43
C SER A 41 -15.80 -10.25 -10.14
N PHE A 42 -14.71 -10.87 -9.69
CA PHE A 42 -14.76 -12.21 -9.08
C PHE A 42 -15.64 -12.28 -7.83
N ALA A 43 -15.85 -11.16 -7.14
CA ALA A 43 -16.64 -11.08 -5.92
C ALA A 43 -18.02 -10.43 -6.17
N GLU A 44 -19.03 -10.96 -5.48
CA GLU A 44 -20.36 -10.35 -5.42
C GLU A 44 -20.38 -9.13 -4.50
N THR A 45 -21.46 -8.34 -4.57
CA THR A 45 -21.65 -7.25 -3.61
C THR A 45 -22.18 -7.77 -2.28
N ARG A 46 -21.55 -7.33 -1.18
CA ARG A 46 -21.87 -7.68 0.21
C ARG A 46 -22.60 -6.53 0.89
N GLU A 47 -23.76 -6.82 1.46
CA GLU A 47 -24.58 -5.85 2.19
C GLU A 47 -24.27 -5.86 3.70
N ASN A 48 -24.62 -4.78 4.39
CA ASN A 48 -24.52 -4.61 5.84
C ASN A 48 -23.12 -4.88 6.41
N VAL A 49 -22.09 -4.39 5.72
CA VAL A 49 -20.68 -4.60 6.08
C VAL A 49 -20.22 -3.52 7.06
N HIS A 50 -19.52 -3.94 8.11
CA HIS A 50 -18.74 -3.03 8.95
C HIS A 50 -17.43 -2.67 8.25
N VAL A 51 -17.28 -1.39 7.95
CA VAL A 51 -16.14 -0.83 7.23
C VAL A 51 -15.56 0.30 8.04
N LYS A 52 -14.23 0.40 8.05
CA LYS A 52 -13.49 1.52 8.59
C LYS A 52 -12.38 1.91 7.64
N TRP A 53 -12.35 3.17 7.24
CA TRP A 53 -11.20 3.76 6.54
C TRP A 53 -10.21 4.35 7.55
N TYR A 54 -8.96 4.39 7.13
CA TYR A 54 -7.82 4.91 7.87
C TYR A 54 -7.08 5.86 6.94
N VAL A 55 -6.94 7.10 7.39
CA VAL A 55 -6.04 8.07 6.75
C VAL A 55 -4.72 7.99 7.52
N ASP A 56 -3.63 7.87 6.77
CA ASP A 56 -2.25 7.69 7.25
C ASP A 56 -1.96 6.36 7.98
N GLY A 57 -0.66 6.14 8.20
CA GLY A 57 -0.15 4.88 8.76
C GLY A 57 -0.48 4.65 10.23
N LYS A 58 -0.57 5.68 11.08
CA LYS A 58 -0.64 5.51 12.54
C LYS A 58 -1.82 4.65 12.99
N ASP A 59 -3.03 5.05 12.62
CA ASP A 59 -4.24 4.37 13.09
C ASP A 59 -4.46 3.06 12.33
N TYR A 60 -4.02 2.99 11.06
CA TYR A 60 -3.99 1.77 10.27
C TYR A 60 -3.10 0.70 10.92
N PHE A 61 -1.81 1.00 11.16
CA PHE A 61 -0.88 0.04 11.74
C PHE A 61 -1.24 -0.32 13.18
N TYR A 62 -1.83 0.60 13.94
CA TYR A 62 -2.42 0.26 15.24
C TYR A 62 -3.52 -0.80 15.07
N ALA A 63 -4.50 -0.58 14.19
CA ALA A 63 -5.58 -1.53 13.94
C ALA A 63 -5.07 -2.88 13.41
N VAL A 64 -4.10 -2.88 12.50
CA VAL A 64 -3.43 -4.10 12.02
C VAL A 64 -2.77 -4.85 13.18
N SER A 65 -2.08 -4.15 14.09
CA SER A 65 -1.42 -4.80 15.21
C SER A 65 -2.39 -5.47 16.20
N GLU A 66 -3.56 -4.85 16.44
CA GLU A 66 -4.64 -5.47 17.24
C GLU A 66 -5.19 -6.72 16.53
N ALA A 67 -5.49 -6.61 15.23
CA ALA A 67 -6.02 -7.71 14.45
C ALA A 67 -5.06 -8.90 14.39
N LEU A 68 -3.77 -8.66 14.10
CA LEU A 68 -2.73 -9.69 14.11
C LEU A 68 -2.60 -10.35 15.50
N SER A 69 -2.69 -9.55 16.57
CA SER A 69 -2.64 -10.08 17.95
C SER A 69 -3.83 -11.00 18.24
N SER A 70 -5.00 -10.72 17.66
CA SER A 70 -6.23 -11.51 17.84
C SER A 70 -6.29 -12.81 17.06
N ALA A 71 -5.39 -13.03 16.08
CA ALA A 71 -5.44 -14.18 15.18
C ALA A 71 -5.35 -15.52 15.93
N LYS A 72 -6.13 -16.51 15.50
CA LYS A 72 -6.17 -17.84 16.15
C LYS A 72 -5.83 -19.00 15.23
N LYS A 73 -5.98 -18.85 13.92
CA LYS A 73 -5.88 -19.96 12.95
C LYS A 73 -4.89 -19.63 11.85
N GLU A 74 -5.12 -18.52 11.16
CA GLU A 74 -4.35 -18.17 9.96
C GLU A 74 -4.22 -16.66 9.74
N ILE A 75 -3.07 -16.25 9.22
CA ILE A 75 -2.79 -14.89 8.76
C ILE A 75 -2.31 -14.98 7.31
N PHE A 76 -2.93 -14.21 6.42
CA PHE A 76 -2.49 -14.02 5.04
C PHE A 76 -1.98 -12.59 4.87
N ILE A 77 -0.81 -12.42 4.25
CA ILE A 77 -0.21 -11.11 3.98
C ILE A 77 0.27 -11.06 2.54
N GLU A 78 -0.07 -9.98 1.84
CA GLU A 78 0.54 -9.62 0.56
C GLU A 78 1.00 -8.19 0.59
N ASP A 79 2.21 -7.98 0.10
CA ASP A 79 2.84 -6.67 0.03
C ASP A 79 3.69 -6.58 -1.23
N TRP A 80 3.74 -5.37 -1.79
CA TRP A 80 4.75 -5.03 -2.80
C TRP A 80 6.14 -4.95 -2.15
N TRP A 81 6.20 -4.41 -0.93
CA TRP A 81 7.39 -4.43 -0.12
C TRP A 81 7.04 -4.65 1.36
N LEU A 82 7.74 -5.57 2.02
CA LEU A 82 7.53 -5.89 3.44
C LEU A 82 8.84 -5.69 4.19
N SER A 83 8.84 -4.91 5.28
CA SER A 83 10.01 -4.79 6.17
C SER A 83 9.71 -5.55 7.47
N PRO A 84 10.33 -6.73 7.71
CA PRO A 84 10.06 -7.54 8.89
C PRO A 84 10.25 -6.76 10.21
N GLU A 85 11.17 -5.80 10.22
CA GLU A 85 11.52 -5.01 11.40
C GLU A 85 10.69 -3.72 11.56
N LEU A 86 9.60 -3.55 10.80
CA LEU A 86 8.66 -2.44 10.96
C LEU A 86 7.98 -2.46 12.34
N TYR A 87 7.97 -1.31 13.03
CA TYR A 87 7.16 -1.11 14.23
C TYR A 87 5.74 -0.65 13.85
N LEU A 88 4.74 -1.47 14.19
CA LEU A 88 3.32 -1.15 13.93
C LEU A 88 2.75 -0.12 14.91
N ARG A 89 3.36 0.03 16.08
CA ARG A 89 3.00 1.06 17.08
C ARG A 89 4.21 1.89 17.45
N ARG A 90 4.01 3.20 17.62
CA ARG A 90 5.04 4.16 18.02
C ARG A 90 4.71 4.80 19.37
N PRO A 91 5.73 5.22 20.15
CA PRO A 91 7.16 5.07 19.87
C PRO A 91 7.66 3.62 20.02
N PRO A 92 8.67 3.17 19.24
CA PRO A 92 9.26 1.82 19.34
C PRO A 92 9.69 1.44 20.76
N ALA A 93 10.31 2.37 21.49
CA ALA A 93 10.82 2.15 22.86
C ALA A 93 9.75 1.69 23.87
N LYS A 94 8.46 1.92 23.59
CA LYS A 94 7.33 1.46 24.42
C LYS A 94 6.54 0.30 23.79
N ASN A 95 6.89 -0.10 22.58
CA ASN A 95 6.08 -0.96 21.72
C ASN A 95 6.93 -2.06 21.03
N GLU A 96 8.01 -2.50 21.68
CA GLU A 96 8.91 -3.55 21.19
C GLU A 96 8.19 -4.86 20.84
N ASN A 97 7.07 -5.16 21.50
CA ASN A 97 6.24 -6.32 21.21
C ASN A 97 5.42 -6.19 19.91
N PHE A 98 5.26 -4.98 19.37
CA PHE A 98 4.49 -4.70 18.16
C PHE A 98 5.38 -4.44 16.94
N ARG A 99 6.66 -4.83 17.00
CA ARG A 99 7.46 -5.02 15.79
C ARG A 99 6.96 -6.24 15.02
N LEU A 100 6.79 -6.10 13.71
CA LEU A 100 6.06 -7.04 12.87
C LEU A 100 6.60 -8.48 12.99
N ASP A 101 7.90 -8.67 12.80
CA ASP A 101 8.61 -9.95 12.97
C ASP A 101 8.30 -10.61 14.32
N ARG A 102 8.38 -9.87 15.42
CA ARG A 102 8.15 -10.38 16.77
C ARG A 102 6.70 -10.74 17.02
N LEU A 103 5.77 -9.92 16.51
CA LEU A 103 4.34 -10.21 16.61
C LEU A 103 3.98 -11.47 15.84
N LEU A 104 4.42 -11.58 14.57
CA LEU A 104 4.18 -12.77 13.75
C LEU A 104 4.82 -14.02 14.35
N LYS A 105 6.05 -13.90 14.90
CA LYS A 105 6.70 -15.01 15.60
C LYS A 105 5.86 -15.51 16.78
N ARG A 106 5.38 -14.62 17.67
CA ARG A 106 4.54 -15.02 18.81
C ARG A 106 3.27 -15.73 18.37
N LYS A 107 2.58 -15.19 17.36
CA LYS A 107 1.37 -15.84 16.82
C LYS A 107 1.67 -17.19 16.20
N ALA A 108 2.81 -17.33 15.53
CA ALA A 108 3.24 -18.61 14.97
C ALA A 108 3.55 -19.65 16.08
N GLU A 109 4.16 -19.23 17.19
CA GLU A 109 4.40 -20.04 18.39
C GLU A 109 3.09 -20.45 19.10
N GLU A 110 2.06 -19.62 19.03
CA GLU A 110 0.69 -19.93 19.50
C GLU A 110 -0.07 -20.90 18.56
N GLY A 111 0.54 -21.31 17.44
CA GLY A 111 -0.03 -22.27 16.50
C GLY A 111 -0.71 -21.66 15.27
N VAL A 112 -0.71 -20.33 15.11
CA VAL A 112 -1.25 -19.65 13.94
C VAL A 112 -0.39 -19.94 12.71
N ASN A 113 -1.02 -20.34 11.60
CA ASN A 113 -0.32 -20.49 10.32
C ASN A 113 -0.24 -19.16 9.58
N ILE A 114 0.96 -18.76 9.16
CA ILE A 114 1.19 -17.45 8.56
C ILE A 114 1.72 -17.65 7.14
N TYR A 115 1.00 -17.10 6.18
CA TYR A 115 1.31 -17.22 4.75
C TYR A 115 1.51 -15.84 4.16
N VAL A 116 2.65 -15.64 3.53
CA VAL A 116 3.04 -14.34 2.97
C VAL A 116 3.39 -14.51 1.49
N VAL A 117 2.87 -13.63 0.64
CA VAL A 117 3.34 -13.45 -0.73
C VAL A 117 3.93 -12.06 -0.84
N VAL A 118 5.20 -11.95 -1.21
CA VAL A 118 5.84 -10.65 -1.49
C VAL A 118 6.23 -10.57 -2.95
N TYR A 119 6.18 -9.37 -3.53
CA TYR A 119 6.72 -9.14 -4.86
C TYR A 119 8.21 -9.51 -4.89
N LYS A 120 8.60 -10.31 -5.89
CA LYS A 120 10.01 -10.58 -6.20
C LYS A 120 10.46 -9.52 -7.20
N GLU A 121 11.29 -8.60 -6.72
CA GLU A 121 11.81 -7.49 -7.48
C GLU A 121 12.93 -7.88 -8.43
N VAL A 122 13.08 -7.09 -9.50
CA VAL A 122 14.30 -7.07 -10.31
C VAL A 122 15.37 -6.36 -9.50
N SER A 123 16.19 -7.13 -8.77
CA SER A 123 17.11 -6.62 -7.73
C SER A 123 18.18 -5.64 -8.22
N GLN A 124 18.41 -5.54 -9.54
CA GLN A 124 19.28 -4.52 -10.13
C GLN A 124 18.60 -3.13 -10.23
N LEU A 125 17.27 -3.08 -10.17
CA LEU A 125 16.46 -1.87 -10.39
C LEU A 125 15.75 -1.39 -9.13
N LEU A 126 15.58 -2.26 -8.14
CA LEU A 126 14.78 -1.98 -6.94
C LEU A 126 15.51 -2.45 -5.67
N THR A 127 15.32 -1.71 -4.59
CA THR A 127 16.06 -1.81 -3.33
C THR A 127 15.30 -2.53 -2.21
N LEU A 128 14.17 -3.18 -2.55
CA LEU A 128 13.21 -3.77 -1.61
C LEU A 128 13.79 -4.94 -0.79
N ASP A 129 14.67 -5.73 -1.41
CA ASP A 129 15.23 -6.98 -0.86
C ASP A 129 14.14 -7.93 -0.35
N SER A 130 13.27 -8.41 -1.25
CA SER A 130 12.25 -9.41 -0.88
C SER A 130 12.87 -10.72 -0.41
N PHE A 131 14.16 -10.97 -0.73
CA PHE A 131 14.89 -12.11 -0.20
C PHE A 131 15.14 -11.97 1.30
N HIS A 132 15.60 -10.80 1.78
CA HIS A 132 15.67 -10.48 3.21
C HIS A 132 14.32 -10.73 3.88
N SER A 133 13.26 -10.17 3.31
CA SER A 133 11.89 -10.31 3.84
C SER A 133 11.51 -11.79 4.04
N LYS A 134 11.78 -12.61 3.02
CA LYS A 134 11.53 -14.06 3.05
C LYS A 134 12.40 -14.79 4.08
N ASP A 135 13.69 -14.50 4.12
CA ASP A 135 14.64 -15.19 4.98
C ASP A 135 14.41 -14.86 6.45
N ALA A 136 14.28 -13.56 6.75
CA ALA A 136 14.01 -13.05 8.08
C ALA A 136 12.69 -13.58 8.64
N LEU A 137 11.59 -13.58 7.87
CA LEU A 137 10.31 -14.09 8.37
C LEU A 137 10.25 -15.62 8.51
N GLN A 138 10.70 -16.36 7.50
CA GLN A 138 10.60 -17.83 7.55
C GLN A 138 11.56 -18.47 8.56
N SER A 139 12.65 -17.78 8.93
CA SER A 139 13.58 -18.27 9.95
C SER A 139 13.02 -18.16 11.38
N LEU A 140 11.96 -17.36 11.59
CA LEU A 140 11.36 -17.17 12.92
C LEU A 140 10.64 -18.41 13.44
N HIS A 141 9.88 -19.10 12.59
CA HIS A 141 9.05 -20.25 12.98
C HIS A 141 8.58 -21.08 11.77
N PRO A 142 8.47 -22.42 11.86
CA PRO A 142 7.98 -23.27 10.76
C PRO A 142 6.53 -22.99 10.33
N ASN A 143 5.73 -22.32 11.17
CA ASN A 143 4.38 -21.90 10.80
C ASN A 143 4.35 -20.70 9.84
N ILE A 144 5.48 -20.01 9.63
CA ILE A 144 5.61 -18.87 8.72
C ILE A 144 6.16 -19.36 7.37
N LYS A 145 5.38 -19.22 6.31
CA LYS A 145 5.77 -19.59 4.93
C LYS A 145 5.70 -18.35 4.05
N VAL A 146 6.75 -18.10 3.28
CA VAL A 146 6.85 -16.92 2.41
C VAL A 146 7.16 -17.33 0.97
N GLN A 147 6.28 -16.96 0.04
CA GLN A 147 6.49 -17.09 -1.39
C GLN A 147 6.88 -15.72 -1.98
N ARG A 148 7.69 -15.73 -3.05
CA ARG A 148 8.03 -14.53 -3.83
C ARG A 148 7.71 -14.78 -5.30
N HIS A 149 7.12 -13.80 -5.98
CA HIS A 149 6.71 -13.89 -7.38
C HIS A 149 6.67 -12.50 -8.02
N PRO A 150 6.94 -12.33 -9.33
CA PRO A 150 7.25 -13.35 -10.34
C PRO A 150 8.71 -13.81 -10.34
N ASP A 151 9.00 -14.98 -10.90
CA ASP A 151 10.38 -15.26 -11.32
C ASP A 151 10.69 -14.51 -12.63
N HIS A 152 11.97 -14.19 -12.78
CA HIS A 152 12.51 -13.39 -13.87
C HIS A 152 13.41 -14.31 -14.69
N ASP A 153 12.80 -15.14 -15.53
CA ASP A 153 13.52 -16.16 -16.30
C ASP A 153 14.44 -15.56 -17.35
N VAL A 154 15.69 -16.00 -17.34
CA VAL A 154 16.81 -15.45 -18.12
C VAL A 154 16.61 -15.61 -19.64
N ASP A 155 15.66 -16.46 -20.06
CA ASP A 155 15.29 -16.67 -21.45
C ASP A 155 14.33 -15.60 -22.02
N GLY A 156 13.94 -14.61 -21.19
CA GLY A 156 13.08 -13.51 -21.57
C GLY A 156 11.58 -13.84 -21.53
N THR A 157 11.19 -15.01 -21.02
CA THR A 157 9.77 -15.39 -20.84
C THR A 157 9.20 -14.93 -19.49
N GLY A 158 10.07 -14.52 -18.55
CA GLY A 158 9.68 -14.02 -17.23
C GLY A 158 8.95 -12.67 -17.26
N THR A 159 8.26 -12.34 -16.16
CA THR A 159 7.58 -11.04 -16.01
C THR A 159 8.55 -10.00 -15.43
N TYR A 160 8.95 -9.00 -16.22
CA TYR A 160 9.95 -7.99 -15.82
C TYR A 160 9.40 -6.58 -15.58
N LEU A 161 8.26 -6.24 -16.18
CA LEU A 161 7.72 -4.87 -16.16
C LEU A 161 6.57 -4.67 -15.17
N TRP A 162 5.96 -5.77 -14.71
CA TRP A 162 4.80 -5.75 -13.83
C TRP A 162 5.20 -6.24 -12.44
N ALA A 163 4.42 -5.83 -11.44
CA ALA A 163 4.61 -6.21 -10.04
C ALA A 163 3.28 -6.63 -9.41
N HIS A 164 3.38 -7.49 -8.40
CA HIS A 164 2.30 -7.67 -7.43
C HIS A 164 2.28 -6.43 -6.54
N HIS A 165 1.20 -5.65 -6.59
CA HIS A 165 1.17 -4.30 -6.01
C HIS A 165 0.09 -4.11 -4.96
N GLU A 166 -0.80 -5.07 -4.80
CA GLU A 166 -1.76 -5.12 -3.71
C GLU A 166 -1.06 -5.15 -2.35
N LYS A 167 -1.66 -4.46 -1.38
CA LYS A 167 -1.34 -4.58 0.03
C LYS A 167 -2.57 -5.10 0.72
N MET A 168 -2.48 -6.31 1.25
CA MET A 168 -3.61 -6.92 1.93
C MET A 168 -3.20 -7.82 3.08
N ILE A 169 -4.03 -7.80 4.12
CA ILE A 169 -3.83 -8.59 5.33
C ILE A 169 -5.18 -9.23 5.66
N VAL A 170 -5.22 -10.55 5.86
CA VAL A 170 -6.43 -11.28 6.27
C VAL A 170 -6.15 -12.09 7.52
N ILE A 171 -6.99 -11.93 8.54
CA ILE A 171 -6.91 -12.63 9.82
C ILE A 171 -8.10 -13.56 9.90
N ASP A 172 -7.84 -14.85 10.04
CA ASP A 172 -8.83 -15.92 10.22
C ASP A 172 -9.96 -15.91 9.16
N ARG A 173 -9.68 -15.34 7.98
CA ARG A 173 -10.64 -15.12 6.87
C ARG A 173 -11.88 -14.32 7.29
N HIS A 174 -11.74 -13.52 8.32
CA HIS A 174 -12.85 -12.82 8.96
C HIS A 174 -12.62 -11.31 9.04
N ILE A 175 -11.39 -10.89 9.32
CA ILE A 175 -10.98 -9.49 9.27
C ILE A 175 -10.03 -9.33 8.09
N ALA A 176 -10.22 -8.29 7.28
CA ALA A 176 -9.29 -7.96 6.22
C ALA A 176 -8.98 -6.47 6.19
N PHE A 177 -7.75 -6.16 5.78
CA PHE A 177 -7.28 -4.82 5.48
C PHE A 177 -6.77 -4.80 4.04
N ILE A 178 -7.14 -3.76 3.29
CA ILE A 178 -6.62 -3.49 1.94
C ILE A 178 -6.38 -1.98 1.78
N GLY A 179 -5.44 -1.56 0.94
CA GLY A 179 -5.21 -0.13 0.70
C GLY A 179 -3.88 0.17 0.03
N GLY A 180 -3.40 1.41 0.22
CA GLY A 180 -2.10 1.87 -0.28
C GLY A 180 -0.91 1.57 0.64
N LEU A 181 -1.15 1.26 1.92
CA LEU A 181 -0.10 1.10 2.93
C LEU A 181 0.48 -0.32 2.95
N ASP A 182 1.72 -0.44 2.47
CA ASP A 182 2.56 -1.63 2.67
C ASP A 182 3.01 -1.77 4.13
N LEU A 183 3.30 -3.00 4.58
CA LEU A 183 3.98 -3.26 5.85
C LEU A 183 5.50 -3.05 5.75
N CYS A 184 5.94 -1.86 5.33
CA CYS A 184 7.37 -1.52 5.21
C CYS A 184 7.72 -0.10 5.69
N PHE A 185 9.03 0.20 5.68
CA PHE A 185 9.56 1.48 6.12
C PHE A 185 9.06 2.68 5.32
N GLY A 186 8.99 3.83 5.98
CA GLY A 186 8.56 5.12 5.44
C GLY A 186 7.04 5.32 5.38
N ARG A 187 6.24 4.27 5.60
CA ARG A 187 4.76 4.33 5.52
C ARG A 187 4.09 4.80 6.79
N TYR A 188 4.75 4.65 7.95
CA TYR A 188 4.17 5.12 9.21
C TYR A 188 4.18 6.64 9.22
N ASP A 189 2.99 7.24 9.32
CA ASP A 189 2.85 8.68 9.51
C ASP A 189 1.60 9.00 10.33
N THR A 190 1.45 10.26 10.69
CA THR A 190 0.30 10.80 11.43
C THR A 190 -0.31 11.96 10.63
N HIS A 191 -1.53 12.37 10.96
CA HIS A 191 -2.16 13.56 10.38
C HIS A 191 -1.36 14.87 10.55
N SER A 192 -0.35 14.89 11.43
CA SER A 192 0.52 16.05 11.60
C SER A 192 1.68 16.10 10.61
N HIS A 193 1.99 14.99 9.91
CA HIS A 193 3.01 14.90 8.87
C HIS A 193 4.35 15.57 9.25
N GLN A 194 4.85 15.23 10.44
CA GLN A 194 6.06 15.85 10.98
C GLN A 194 7.27 15.56 10.06
N LEU A 195 8.07 16.61 9.83
CA LEU A 195 9.28 16.51 9.01
C LEU A 195 10.50 16.14 9.85
N ALA A 196 10.50 16.53 11.13
CA ALA A 196 11.61 16.33 12.05
C ALA A 196 11.30 15.27 13.13
N ASP A 197 12.29 14.43 13.44
CA ASP A 197 12.26 13.47 14.55
C ASP A 197 13.45 13.73 15.50
N ASN A 198 13.34 14.84 16.23
CA ASN A 198 14.46 15.46 16.93
C ASN A 198 14.81 14.78 18.26
N ALA A 199 15.71 13.79 18.22
CA ALA A 199 16.29 13.01 19.35
C ALA A 199 16.79 13.79 20.57
N ARG A 200 16.87 15.12 20.53
CA ARG A 200 17.57 15.97 21.52
C ARG A 200 16.69 16.84 22.39
N ILE A 201 15.37 16.83 22.18
CA ILE A 201 14.46 17.39 23.18
C ILE A 201 14.60 16.50 24.42
N SER A 202 14.94 17.05 25.60
CA SER A 202 15.03 16.24 26.82
C SER A 202 13.65 15.60 27.05
N LYS A 203 13.55 14.26 26.94
CA LYS A 203 12.32 13.42 26.85
C LYS A 203 11.85 13.02 25.43
N HIS A 204 12.63 13.29 24.38
CA HIS A 204 12.31 12.82 23.05
C HIS A 204 12.31 11.29 23.03
N VAL A 205 11.31 10.73 22.38
CA VAL A 205 11.25 9.31 22.08
C VAL A 205 11.19 9.19 20.57
N GLU A 206 12.21 8.57 19.99
CA GLU A 206 12.33 8.37 18.54
C GLU A 206 11.03 7.78 17.99
N ILE A 207 10.46 8.42 16.99
CA ILE A 207 9.24 7.96 16.34
C ILE A 207 9.60 7.10 15.14
N TRP A 208 10.58 7.47 14.33
CA TRP A 208 11.00 6.77 13.11
C TRP A 208 12.43 6.22 13.23
N PRO A 209 12.62 4.96 13.64
CA PRO A 209 13.95 4.41 13.86
C PRO A 209 14.70 4.06 12.57
N GLY A 210 16.01 4.31 12.54
CA GLY A 210 16.89 3.85 11.46
C GLY A 210 16.43 4.30 10.07
N GLN A 211 16.24 3.34 9.17
CA GLN A 211 15.78 3.59 7.79
C GLN A 211 14.31 4.01 7.69
N ASP A 212 13.52 3.88 8.76
CA ASP A 212 12.14 4.35 8.75
C ASP A 212 12.02 5.88 8.78
N TYR A 213 13.10 6.57 9.15
CA TYR A 213 13.30 7.98 8.86
C TYR A 213 13.94 8.11 7.47
N SER A 214 13.10 8.33 6.45
CA SER A 214 13.53 8.33 5.05
C SER A 214 13.01 9.51 4.26
N ASN A 215 13.76 9.87 3.23
CA ASN A 215 13.34 10.78 2.18
C ASN A 215 13.82 10.22 0.83
N PRO A 216 12.99 9.42 0.15
CA PRO A 216 13.37 8.77 -1.11
C PRO A 216 13.63 9.73 -2.28
N ARG A 217 13.33 11.03 -2.16
CA ARG A 217 13.81 12.02 -3.16
C ARG A 217 15.27 12.40 -2.98
N ILE A 218 15.79 12.28 -1.75
CA ILE A 218 17.20 12.53 -1.43
C ILE A 218 18.00 11.25 -1.63
N LEU A 219 17.56 10.17 -0.99
CA LEU A 219 18.22 8.87 -1.06
C LEU A 219 17.19 7.76 -0.90
N ASP A 220 17.15 6.85 -1.86
CA ASP A 220 16.32 5.65 -1.78
C ASP A 220 16.85 4.68 -0.72
N PHE A 221 16.02 3.73 -0.32
CA PHE A 221 16.40 2.69 0.64
C PHE A 221 17.62 1.91 0.15
N ALA A 222 18.48 1.50 1.09
CA ALA A 222 19.73 0.83 0.76
C ALA A 222 20.14 -0.14 1.86
N ASP A 223 20.56 -1.35 1.48
CA ASP A 223 20.99 -2.41 2.41
C ASP A 223 19.99 -2.58 3.57
N VAL A 224 18.72 -2.83 3.23
CA VAL A 224 17.59 -2.82 4.17
C VAL A 224 17.72 -3.84 5.32
N LYS A 225 18.63 -4.81 5.18
CA LYS A 225 19.08 -5.71 6.27
C LYS A 225 19.69 -4.95 7.44
N LYS A 226 20.39 -3.83 7.15
CA LYS A 226 20.93 -2.88 8.13
C LYS A 226 19.90 -1.79 8.43
N TRP A 227 18.68 -2.20 8.76
CA TRP A 227 17.53 -1.31 8.99
C TRP A 227 17.75 -0.28 10.10
N THR A 228 18.62 -0.53 11.09
CA THR A 228 18.95 0.44 12.15
C THR A 228 19.88 1.56 11.67
N LYS A 229 20.55 1.38 10.53
CA LYS A 229 21.46 2.39 9.99
C LYS A 229 20.63 3.47 9.28
N PRO A 230 20.70 4.74 9.70
CA PRO A 230 19.94 5.81 9.05
C PRO A 230 20.41 6.01 7.60
N LEU A 231 19.48 6.37 6.72
CA LEU A 231 19.76 6.72 5.32
C LEU A 231 20.21 8.17 5.17
N ILE A 232 19.56 9.07 5.91
CA ILE A 232 19.78 10.51 5.90
C ILE A 232 20.06 11.01 7.33
N ASP A 233 20.82 12.10 7.47
CA ASP A 233 21.05 12.69 8.79
C ASP A 233 19.82 13.50 9.23
N ARG A 234 19.03 12.95 10.15
CA ARG A 234 17.84 13.59 10.73
C ARG A 234 18.12 14.90 11.48
N LYS A 235 19.39 15.24 11.73
CA LYS A 235 19.79 16.53 12.32
C LYS A 235 19.82 17.66 11.31
N GLU A 236 19.80 17.34 10.02
CA GLU A 236 19.97 18.30 8.92
C GLU A 236 18.83 18.16 7.91
N LEU A 237 18.36 16.94 7.68
CA LEU A 237 17.43 16.62 6.60
C LEU A 237 16.07 16.19 7.16
N ALA A 238 15.02 16.76 6.58
CA ALA A 238 13.64 16.34 6.79
C ALA A 238 13.39 14.94 6.20
N ARG A 239 12.63 14.11 6.92
CA ARG A 239 11.98 12.96 6.27
C ARG A 239 10.91 13.47 5.29
N MET A 240 10.53 12.63 4.33
CA MET A 240 9.39 12.90 3.47
C MET A 240 8.12 12.30 4.11
N PRO A 241 7.09 13.12 4.42
CA PRO A 241 5.82 12.61 4.89
C PRO A 241 5.13 11.67 3.90
N TRP A 242 4.32 10.77 4.45
CA TRP A 242 3.59 9.76 3.71
C TRP A 242 2.10 9.90 4.00
N HIS A 243 1.34 10.38 3.03
CA HIS A 243 -0.11 10.51 3.10
C HIS A 243 -0.75 9.38 2.29
N ASP A 244 -1.60 8.58 2.92
CA ASP A 244 -2.18 7.39 2.30
C ASP A 244 -3.54 7.03 2.91
N VAL A 245 -4.29 6.15 2.23
CA VAL A 245 -5.58 5.65 2.72
C VAL A 245 -5.64 4.13 2.59
N SER A 246 -6.08 3.51 3.67
CA SER A 246 -6.39 2.08 3.72
C SER A 246 -7.77 1.85 4.34
N ILE A 247 -8.32 0.66 4.16
CA ILE A 247 -9.63 0.28 4.67
C ILE A 247 -9.55 -1.09 5.34
N GLY A 248 -10.29 -1.24 6.43
CA GLY A 248 -10.49 -2.49 7.14
C GLY A 248 -11.97 -2.85 7.18
N PHE A 249 -12.28 -4.14 7.08
CA PHE A 249 -13.65 -4.64 7.15
C PHE A 249 -13.70 -6.05 7.73
N VAL A 250 -14.91 -6.41 8.16
CA VAL A 250 -15.21 -7.64 8.89
C VAL A 250 -16.27 -8.43 8.13
N GLY A 251 -16.19 -9.77 8.19
CA GLY A 251 -17.20 -10.67 7.64
C GLY A 251 -16.94 -11.07 6.18
N LYS A 252 -18.01 -11.17 5.39
CA LYS A 252 -17.98 -11.78 4.03
C LYS A 252 -16.99 -11.13 3.05
N PRO A 253 -16.80 -9.80 3.02
CA PRO A 253 -15.77 -9.22 2.14
C PRO A 253 -14.35 -9.68 2.49
N ALA A 254 -14.05 -9.95 3.77
CA ALA A 254 -12.76 -10.51 4.16
C ALA A 254 -12.53 -11.92 3.59
N LEU A 255 -13.61 -12.69 3.42
CA LEU A 255 -13.56 -13.99 2.75
C LEU A 255 -13.27 -13.84 1.24
N ASP A 256 -13.77 -12.80 0.59
CA ASP A 256 -13.46 -12.52 -0.82
C ASP A 256 -11.99 -12.11 -1.00
N VAL A 257 -11.46 -11.27 -0.10
CA VAL A 257 -10.02 -10.96 -0.06
C VAL A 257 -9.19 -12.22 0.21
N ALA A 258 -9.64 -13.11 1.12
CA ALA A 258 -9.01 -14.40 1.36
C ALA A 258 -8.99 -15.29 0.11
N ARG A 259 -10.06 -15.30 -0.69
CA ARG A 259 -10.13 -16.08 -1.95
C ARG A 259 -9.08 -15.59 -2.93
N HIS A 260 -8.95 -14.28 -3.12
CA HIS A 260 -7.92 -13.68 -3.95
C HIS A 260 -6.50 -14.12 -3.53
N PHE A 261 -6.20 -14.07 -2.23
CA PHE A 261 -4.93 -14.58 -1.69
C PHE A 261 -4.70 -16.06 -2.00
N ILE A 262 -5.71 -16.89 -1.73
CA ILE A 262 -5.63 -18.34 -1.90
C ILE A 262 -5.41 -18.71 -3.37
N GLU A 263 -6.08 -18.02 -4.29
CA GLU A 263 -5.88 -18.17 -5.74
C GLU A 263 -4.41 -17.88 -6.11
N ARG A 264 -3.86 -16.73 -5.72
CA ARG A 264 -2.45 -16.39 -5.99
C ARG A 264 -1.49 -17.36 -5.31
N TRP A 265 -1.71 -17.70 -4.05
CA TRP A 265 -0.86 -18.62 -3.30
C TRP A 265 -0.74 -19.97 -4.00
N ASN A 266 -1.88 -20.53 -4.41
CA ASN A 266 -1.94 -21.82 -5.09
C ASN A 266 -1.38 -21.75 -6.51
N PHE A 267 -1.61 -20.64 -7.22
CA PHE A 267 -1.01 -20.38 -8.53
C PHE A 267 0.52 -20.41 -8.45
N ILE A 268 1.11 -19.62 -7.54
CA ILE A 268 2.58 -19.57 -7.34
C ILE A 268 3.10 -20.94 -6.89
N LYS A 269 2.38 -21.63 -5.99
CA LYS A 269 2.76 -22.98 -5.57
C LYS A 269 2.81 -23.91 -6.76
N LYS A 270 1.79 -23.92 -7.62
CA LYS A 270 1.74 -24.78 -8.80
C LYS A 270 2.90 -24.48 -9.76
N GLU A 271 3.20 -23.21 -9.97
CA GLU A 271 4.27 -22.78 -10.87
C GLU A 271 5.66 -23.20 -10.36
N LYS A 272 5.92 -23.10 -9.04
CA LYS A 272 7.31 -23.10 -8.51
C LYS A 272 7.59 -24.09 -7.40
N ALA A 273 6.55 -24.66 -6.79
CA ALA A 273 6.66 -25.43 -5.55
C ALA A 273 5.63 -26.57 -5.48
N GLU A 274 5.21 -27.12 -6.63
CA GLU A 274 4.10 -28.07 -6.75
C GLU A 274 4.30 -29.25 -5.79
N ASN A 275 5.47 -29.91 -5.89
CA ASN A 275 5.84 -31.06 -5.09
C ASN A 275 6.50 -30.72 -3.75
N ASN A 276 6.60 -29.44 -3.38
CA ASN A 276 7.23 -29.05 -2.12
C ASN A 276 6.21 -29.04 -0.97
N PRO A 277 6.31 -29.96 0.01
CA PRO A 277 5.35 -30.06 1.11
C PRO A 277 5.44 -28.90 2.10
N LYS A 278 6.53 -28.09 2.06
CA LYS A 278 6.67 -26.89 2.90
C LYS A 278 5.56 -25.87 2.63
N TYR A 279 5.11 -25.76 1.39
CA TYR A 279 4.05 -24.85 0.97
C TYR A 279 2.78 -25.67 0.75
N PRO A 280 1.78 -25.59 1.65
CA PRO A 280 0.54 -26.33 1.49
C PRO A 280 -0.33 -25.71 0.39
N VAL A 281 -1.23 -26.50 -0.20
CA VAL A 281 -2.37 -25.96 -0.97
C VAL A 281 -3.36 -25.38 0.02
N LEU A 282 -3.80 -24.15 -0.21
CA LEU A 282 -4.83 -23.51 0.60
C LEU A 282 -6.20 -23.73 -0.03
N ILE A 283 -7.22 -24.02 0.79
CA ILE A 283 -8.58 -24.28 0.30
C ILE A 283 -9.47 -23.11 0.67
N ALA A 284 -10.13 -22.49 -0.30
CA ALA A 284 -11.11 -21.44 -0.06
C ALA A 284 -12.33 -21.97 0.71
N LYS A 285 -12.91 -21.15 1.59
CA LYS A 285 -14.16 -21.48 2.29
C LYS A 285 -15.36 -20.94 1.52
N SER A 286 -16.44 -21.71 1.49
CA SER A 286 -17.75 -21.18 1.10
C SER A 286 -18.33 -20.32 2.21
N ASP A 287 -19.23 -19.42 1.86
CA ASP A 287 -19.93 -18.55 2.82
C ASP A 287 -20.64 -19.38 3.91
N ALA A 288 -21.25 -20.50 3.52
CA ALA A 288 -21.93 -21.40 4.45
C ALA A 288 -20.96 -22.11 5.41
N GLN A 289 -19.75 -22.47 4.96
CA GLN A 289 -18.71 -23.01 5.84
C GLN A 289 -18.24 -21.96 6.82
N HIS A 290 -17.93 -20.75 6.33
CA HIS A 290 -17.51 -19.63 7.16
C HIS A 290 -18.54 -19.29 8.24
N ALA A 291 -19.81 -19.15 7.86
CA ALA A 291 -20.89 -18.84 8.80
C ALA A 291 -21.05 -19.92 9.90
N ARG A 292 -20.94 -21.21 9.55
CA ARG A 292 -21.02 -22.30 10.55
C ARG A 292 -19.86 -22.30 11.53
N GLU A 293 -18.64 -22.03 11.06
CA GLU A 293 -17.47 -21.94 11.93
C GLU A 293 -17.54 -20.71 12.82
N HIS A 294 -17.95 -19.59 12.25
CA HIS A 294 -18.11 -18.33 12.95
C HIS A 294 -19.17 -18.40 14.04
N GLN A 295 -20.35 -18.98 13.76
CA GLN A 295 -21.41 -19.17 14.76
C GLN A 295 -20.97 -20.05 15.94
N LYS A 296 -20.07 -21.02 15.73
CA LYS A 296 -19.51 -21.82 16.83
C LYS A 296 -18.57 -21.01 17.71
N GLU A 297 -17.82 -20.09 17.10
CA GLU A 297 -16.85 -19.26 17.80
C GLU A 297 -17.50 -18.06 18.51
N TYR A 298 -18.56 -17.52 17.91
CA TYR A 298 -19.35 -16.39 18.43
C TYR A 298 -20.84 -16.76 18.45
N PRO A 299 -21.32 -17.55 19.44
CA PRO A 299 -22.71 -18.03 19.48
C PRO A 299 -23.77 -16.92 19.59
N THR A 300 -23.40 -15.75 20.10
CA THR A 300 -24.26 -14.57 20.19
C THR A 300 -24.31 -13.77 18.88
N GLY A 301 -23.44 -14.09 17.91
CA GLY A 301 -23.22 -13.30 16.69
C GLY A 301 -22.40 -12.02 16.90
N TYR A 302 -22.09 -11.65 18.14
CA TYR A 302 -21.32 -10.47 18.47
C TYR A 302 -19.86 -10.82 18.71
N GLU A 303 -18.99 -10.05 18.05
CA GLU A 303 -17.56 -10.08 18.25
C GLU A 303 -17.11 -8.90 19.10
N THR A 304 -16.08 -9.16 19.90
CA THR A 304 -15.53 -8.18 20.80
C THR A 304 -14.12 -7.84 20.38
N TYR A 305 -13.88 -6.58 20.05
CA TYR A 305 -12.57 -6.08 19.63
C TYR A 305 -12.09 -4.99 20.58
N GLU A 306 -10.79 -4.95 20.82
CA GLU A 306 -10.18 -3.84 21.57
C GLU A 306 -9.65 -2.78 20.59
N TYR A 307 -10.03 -1.53 20.81
CA TYR A 307 -9.65 -0.41 19.97
C TYR A 307 -9.38 0.82 20.85
N PHE A 308 -8.17 1.38 20.79
CA PHE A 308 -7.71 2.48 21.67
C PHE A 308 -8.00 2.25 23.16
N GLY A 309 -7.80 1.02 23.65
CA GLY A 309 -8.08 0.64 25.04
C GLY A 309 -9.57 0.62 25.40
N LYS A 310 -10.47 0.58 24.40
CA LYS A 310 -11.91 0.39 24.58
C LYS A 310 -12.38 -0.89 23.92
N THR A 311 -13.27 -1.58 24.60
CA THR A 311 -13.91 -2.79 24.09
C THR A 311 -15.15 -2.43 23.26
N HIS A 312 -15.18 -2.87 22.01
CA HIS A 312 -16.31 -2.71 21.10
C HIS A 312 -16.95 -4.05 20.81
N SER A 313 -18.28 -4.14 20.95
CA SER A 313 -19.05 -5.31 20.54
C SER A 313 -19.77 -5.02 19.23
N VAL A 314 -19.51 -5.84 18.21
CA VAL A 314 -19.97 -5.62 16.83
C VAL A 314 -20.56 -6.90 16.29
N HIS A 315 -21.70 -6.84 15.63
CA HIS A 315 -22.24 -7.96 14.86
C HIS A 315 -21.82 -7.80 13.39
N PRO A 316 -20.92 -8.63 12.83
CA PRO A 316 -20.33 -8.43 11.50
C PRO A 316 -21.29 -8.16 10.35
N GLU A 317 -22.52 -8.71 10.43
CA GLU A 317 -23.56 -8.56 9.42
C GLU A 317 -24.58 -7.43 9.70
N GLN A 318 -24.28 -6.52 10.65
CA GLN A 318 -25.13 -5.37 10.99
C GLN A 318 -24.44 -4.02 10.72
N GLY A 319 -23.46 -4.03 9.81
CA GLY A 319 -22.87 -2.79 9.33
C GLY A 319 -23.81 -2.01 8.44
N THR A 320 -23.37 -0.83 8.01
CA THR A 320 -24.19 0.10 7.22
C THR A 320 -23.72 0.23 5.78
N ALA A 321 -22.58 -0.38 5.42
CA ALA A 321 -21.98 -0.22 4.11
C ALA A 321 -22.32 -1.38 3.17
N LYS A 322 -22.41 -1.06 1.88
CA LYS A 322 -22.44 -2.00 0.78
C LYS A 322 -21.04 -2.06 0.16
N VAL A 323 -20.42 -3.24 0.11
CA VAL A 323 -19.02 -3.41 -0.30
C VAL A 323 -18.90 -4.46 -1.39
N GLN A 324 -18.09 -4.20 -2.41
CA GLN A 324 -17.67 -5.21 -3.38
C GLN A 324 -16.16 -5.18 -3.52
N ILE A 325 -15.52 -6.34 -3.40
CA ILE A 325 -14.08 -6.48 -3.65
C ILE A 325 -13.85 -6.49 -5.15
N LEU A 326 -12.79 -5.82 -5.59
CA LEU A 326 -12.40 -5.66 -6.99
C LEU A 326 -10.91 -5.97 -7.13
N ARG A 327 -10.47 -6.32 -8.33
CA ARG A 327 -9.04 -6.55 -8.62
C ARG A 327 -8.66 -6.18 -10.05
N SER A 328 -7.35 -6.10 -10.24
CA SER A 328 -6.68 -6.16 -11.54
C SER A 328 -5.80 -7.39 -11.53
N SER A 329 -6.11 -8.39 -12.35
CA SER A 329 -5.39 -9.67 -12.34
C SER A 329 -5.42 -10.29 -13.74
N SER A 330 -4.39 -11.04 -14.08
CA SER A 330 -4.20 -11.64 -15.40
C SER A 330 -3.48 -12.99 -15.28
N THR A 331 -3.39 -13.68 -16.41
CA THR A 331 -2.67 -14.94 -16.62
C THR A 331 -1.34 -15.02 -15.89
N TRP A 332 -0.48 -13.99 -15.97
CA TRP A 332 0.85 -14.02 -15.33
C TRP A 332 0.79 -13.95 -13.80
N SER A 333 -0.27 -13.34 -13.25
CA SER A 333 -0.37 -13.05 -11.80
C SER A 333 -1.17 -14.09 -11.01
N HIS A 334 -2.18 -14.70 -11.64
CA HIS A 334 -3.18 -15.58 -11.01
C HIS A 334 -3.57 -16.78 -11.90
N GLY A 335 -3.07 -16.87 -13.15
CA GLY A 335 -3.45 -17.93 -14.08
C GLY A 335 -4.89 -17.84 -14.59
N ILE A 336 -5.51 -16.64 -14.57
CA ILE A 336 -6.91 -16.40 -14.98
C ILE A 336 -7.00 -15.53 -16.24
N GLU A 337 -8.17 -15.49 -16.89
CA GLU A 337 -8.50 -14.46 -17.88
C GLU A 337 -8.41 -13.07 -17.23
N THR A 338 -7.97 -12.07 -17.99
CA THR A 338 -7.73 -10.72 -17.46
C THR A 338 -8.99 -10.14 -16.83
N GLU A 339 -8.93 -9.89 -15.53
CA GLU A 339 -9.91 -9.13 -14.78
C GLU A 339 -9.40 -7.69 -14.56
N HIS A 340 -10.26 -6.72 -14.86
CA HIS A 340 -10.00 -5.28 -14.66
C HIS A 340 -11.22 -4.61 -14.00
N SER A 341 -11.78 -5.28 -12.98
CA SER A 341 -13.01 -4.87 -12.30
C SER A 341 -12.83 -3.54 -11.53
N ILE A 342 -11.61 -3.22 -11.08
CA ILE A 342 -11.27 -1.89 -10.54
C ILE A 342 -11.55 -0.79 -11.57
N MET A 343 -11.00 -0.93 -12.78
CA MET A 343 -11.19 0.08 -13.85
C MET A 343 -12.67 0.22 -14.23
N ASN A 344 -13.40 -0.90 -14.32
CA ASN A 344 -14.82 -0.90 -14.64
C ASN A 344 -15.65 -0.16 -13.57
N ALA A 345 -15.30 -0.31 -12.29
CA ALA A 345 -15.93 0.42 -11.21
C ALA A 345 -15.63 1.92 -11.25
N TYR A 346 -14.37 2.31 -11.49
CA TYR A 346 -13.99 3.71 -11.68
C TYR A 346 -14.81 4.38 -12.81
N ILE A 347 -14.88 3.74 -13.98
CA ILE A 347 -15.65 4.24 -15.13
C ILE A 347 -17.12 4.43 -14.76
N ARG A 348 -17.73 3.44 -14.10
CA ARG A 348 -19.14 3.51 -13.70
C ARG A 348 -19.39 4.64 -12.71
N LEU A 349 -18.57 4.76 -11.67
CA LEU A 349 -18.68 5.82 -10.67
C LEU A 349 -18.54 7.22 -11.28
N ILE A 350 -17.58 7.42 -12.19
CA ILE A 350 -17.41 8.69 -12.91
C ILE A 350 -18.66 9.04 -13.73
N ARG A 351 -19.22 8.06 -14.46
CA ARG A 351 -20.42 8.25 -15.29
C ARG A 351 -21.67 8.57 -14.46
N GLU A 352 -21.79 7.96 -13.29
CA GLU A 352 -22.97 8.07 -12.42
C GLU A 352 -22.92 9.28 -11.46
N ALA A 353 -21.75 9.91 -11.28
CA ALA A 353 -21.55 11.07 -10.42
C ALA A 353 -22.56 12.20 -10.73
N LYS A 354 -23.04 12.91 -9.71
CA LYS A 354 -24.07 13.96 -9.85
C LYS A 354 -23.57 15.33 -9.42
N HIS A 355 -22.72 15.39 -8.40
CA HIS A 355 -22.31 16.60 -7.71
C HIS A 355 -20.80 16.78 -7.73
N PHE A 356 -20.04 15.77 -7.29
CA PHE A 356 -18.59 15.88 -7.31
C PHE A 356 -17.86 14.56 -7.32
N ILE A 357 -16.60 14.62 -7.74
CA ILE A 357 -15.64 13.53 -7.67
C ILE A 357 -14.40 14.07 -6.95
N TYR A 358 -13.99 13.40 -5.88
CA TYR A 358 -12.73 13.66 -5.20
C TYR A 358 -11.78 12.49 -5.45
N ILE A 359 -10.58 12.75 -5.95
CA ILE A 359 -9.56 11.75 -6.25
C ILE A 359 -8.32 12.11 -5.44
N GLU A 360 -7.79 11.18 -4.65
CA GLU A 360 -6.37 11.22 -4.28
C GLU A 360 -5.66 10.04 -4.92
N ASN A 361 -4.65 10.32 -5.73
CA ASN A 361 -3.91 9.27 -6.41
C ASN A 361 -2.42 9.61 -6.55
N GLN A 362 -1.57 8.61 -6.30
CA GLN A 362 -0.12 8.71 -6.54
C GLN A 362 0.22 9.05 -7.99
N PHE A 363 -0.58 8.59 -8.95
CA PHE A 363 -0.38 8.85 -10.37
C PHE A 363 -1.68 9.31 -11.04
N PHE A 364 -1.54 10.24 -11.98
CA PHE A 364 -2.64 10.68 -12.83
C PHE A 364 -2.27 10.55 -14.32
N CYS A 365 -2.21 9.30 -14.79
CA CYS A 365 -1.86 8.97 -16.18
C CYS A 365 -3.03 8.26 -16.87
N THR A 366 -3.75 8.99 -17.71
CA THR A 366 -4.95 8.53 -18.43
C THR A 366 -5.08 9.17 -19.81
N ALA A 367 -5.84 8.53 -20.70
CA ALA A 367 -6.12 9.03 -22.04
C ALA A 367 -7.57 9.53 -22.16
N THR A 368 -7.78 10.51 -23.04
CA THR A 368 -9.11 11.01 -23.42
C THR A 368 -9.63 10.40 -24.73
N LYS A 369 -8.73 9.84 -25.54
CA LYS A 369 -9.01 9.25 -26.84
C LYS A 369 -8.38 7.86 -26.94
N ALA A 370 -9.09 6.93 -27.57
CA ALA A 370 -8.57 5.61 -27.89
C ALA A 370 -7.71 5.70 -29.17
N ASN A 371 -6.52 6.29 -29.06
CA ASN A 371 -5.58 6.41 -30.18
C ASN A 371 -4.50 5.32 -30.10
N ASN A 372 -4.24 4.64 -31.21
CA ASN A 372 -3.22 3.59 -31.29
C ASN A 372 -1.79 4.15 -31.16
N SER A 373 -1.57 5.44 -31.44
CA SER A 373 -0.26 6.10 -31.30
C SER A 373 0.11 6.46 -29.86
N PHE A 374 -0.85 6.53 -28.93
CA PHE A 374 -0.57 6.87 -27.53
C PHE A 374 -0.15 5.64 -26.73
N ALA A 375 0.86 5.82 -25.86
CA ALA A 375 1.33 4.76 -24.95
C ALA A 375 0.31 4.45 -23.83
N VAL A 376 -0.52 5.42 -23.44
CA VAL A 376 -1.52 5.29 -22.37
C VAL A 376 -2.84 4.76 -22.93
N LYS A 377 -3.41 3.71 -22.32
CA LYS A 377 -4.60 3.00 -22.84
C LYS A 377 -5.85 3.08 -21.98
N ASN A 378 -5.73 3.37 -20.68
CA ASN A 378 -6.92 3.52 -19.84
C ASN A 378 -7.66 4.82 -20.20
N LEU A 379 -8.99 4.78 -20.22
CA LEU A 379 -9.84 5.88 -20.70
C LEU A 379 -10.56 6.63 -19.57
N LEU A 380 -9.99 6.66 -18.36
CA LEU A 380 -10.59 7.38 -17.23
C LEU A 380 -10.70 8.88 -17.50
N GLY A 381 -9.70 9.49 -18.14
CA GLY A 381 -9.69 10.89 -18.55
C GLY A 381 -10.81 11.20 -19.54
N LYS A 382 -11.07 10.29 -20.48
CA LYS A 382 -12.22 10.38 -21.38
C LYS A 382 -13.52 10.45 -20.59
N GLU A 383 -13.71 9.55 -19.62
CA GLU A 383 -14.95 9.49 -18.85
C GLU A 383 -15.14 10.74 -17.96
N LEU A 384 -14.05 11.32 -17.42
CA LEU A 384 -14.09 12.61 -16.71
C LEU A 384 -14.51 13.75 -17.64
N VAL A 385 -13.90 13.86 -18.82
CA VAL A 385 -14.25 14.87 -19.84
C VAL A 385 -15.72 14.78 -20.22
N GLU A 386 -16.19 13.58 -20.54
CA GLU A 386 -17.59 13.37 -20.93
C GLU A 386 -18.56 13.70 -19.79
N ARG A 387 -18.21 13.32 -18.55
CA ARG A 387 -19.05 13.68 -17.40
C ARG A 387 -19.12 15.19 -17.18
N ILE A 388 -18.00 15.90 -17.32
CA ILE A 388 -17.95 17.36 -17.20
C ILE A 388 -18.78 18.03 -18.31
N LYS A 389 -18.64 17.57 -19.56
CA LYS A 389 -19.45 18.06 -20.69
C LYS A 389 -20.95 17.93 -20.42
N ILE A 390 -21.39 16.80 -19.87
CA ILE A 390 -22.80 16.60 -19.48
C ILE A 390 -23.24 17.60 -18.41
N ALA A 391 -22.43 17.82 -17.37
CA ALA A 391 -22.76 18.81 -16.32
C ALA A 391 -22.85 20.22 -16.90
N HIS A 392 -21.90 20.59 -17.76
CA HIS A 392 -21.86 21.89 -18.41
C HIS A 392 -23.10 22.15 -19.27
N GLN A 393 -23.44 21.19 -20.14
CA GLN A 393 -24.63 21.28 -21.01
C GLN A 393 -25.92 21.43 -20.20
N LYS A 394 -26.02 20.74 -19.06
CA LYS A 394 -27.18 20.82 -18.16
C LYS A 394 -27.14 22.02 -17.20
N LYS A 395 -26.06 22.81 -17.20
CA LYS A 395 -25.82 23.91 -16.26
C LYS A 395 -25.86 23.44 -14.80
N GLU A 396 -25.39 22.22 -14.54
CA GLU A 396 -25.30 21.63 -13.20
C GLU A 396 -24.02 22.09 -12.49
N LYS A 397 -24.10 22.31 -11.18
CA LYS A 397 -22.91 22.52 -10.35
C LYS A 397 -22.21 21.18 -10.15
N PHE A 398 -21.08 21.00 -10.82
CA PHE A 398 -20.26 19.78 -10.76
C PHE A 398 -18.79 20.12 -10.54
N ARG A 399 -18.08 19.33 -9.72
CA ARG A 399 -16.65 19.54 -9.41
C ARG A 399 -15.86 18.25 -9.40
N VAL A 400 -14.64 18.29 -9.93
CA VAL A 400 -13.64 17.22 -9.84
C VAL A 400 -12.42 17.80 -9.13
N ILE A 401 -12.05 17.20 -8.01
CA ILE A 401 -10.91 17.63 -7.20
C ILE A 401 -9.90 16.49 -7.25
N VAL A 402 -8.68 16.77 -7.71
CA VAL A 402 -7.61 15.78 -7.82
C VAL A 402 -6.45 16.20 -6.94
N ASN A 403 -6.12 15.40 -5.93
CA ASN A 403 -4.94 15.56 -5.09
C ASN A 403 -3.89 14.52 -5.49
N MET A 404 -2.67 14.95 -5.79
CA MET A 404 -1.59 14.08 -6.25
C MET A 404 -0.22 14.60 -5.80
N PRO A 405 0.82 13.76 -5.72
CA PRO A 405 2.15 14.23 -5.34
C PRO A 405 2.60 15.40 -6.20
N LEU A 406 3.31 16.36 -5.60
CA LEU A 406 3.91 17.46 -6.35
C LEU A 406 4.95 16.89 -7.32
N LEU A 407 5.74 15.91 -6.86
CA LEU A 407 6.69 15.18 -7.67
C LEU A 407 6.58 13.66 -7.43
N PRO A 408 6.81 12.84 -8.47
CA PRO A 408 7.03 11.41 -8.28
C PRO A 408 8.28 11.17 -7.42
N SER A 409 8.20 10.21 -6.48
CA SER A 409 9.24 9.91 -5.51
C SER A 409 10.38 9.08 -6.12
N PHE A 410 11.35 9.73 -6.75
CA PHE A 410 12.61 9.14 -7.22
C PHE A 410 13.82 9.93 -6.68
N PRO A 411 14.96 9.29 -6.40
CA PRO A 411 16.14 9.94 -5.81
C PRO A 411 16.91 10.74 -6.86
N ALA A 412 16.41 11.92 -7.23
CA ALA A 412 17.09 12.84 -8.13
C ALA A 412 16.46 14.24 -8.08
N GLU A 413 17.29 15.28 -8.23
CA GLU A 413 16.82 16.62 -8.54
C GLU A 413 16.30 16.68 -9.98
N ILE A 414 15.16 17.34 -10.21
CA ILE A 414 14.38 17.24 -11.45
C ILE A 414 15.14 17.64 -12.73
N ASP A 415 16.11 18.53 -12.62
CA ASP A 415 16.93 19.09 -13.71
C ASP A 415 18.20 18.26 -14.01
N THR A 416 18.50 17.24 -13.19
CA THR A 416 19.67 16.38 -13.36
C THR A 416 19.44 15.27 -14.39
N LYS A 417 20.50 14.70 -14.96
CA LYS A 417 20.38 13.58 -15.91
C LYS A 417 19.73 12.34 -15.27
N ASP A 418 19.92 12.15 -13.97
CA ASP A 418 19.44 10.99 -13.21
C ASP A 418 17.92 11.01 -12.96
N ALA A 419 17.25 12.17 -13.12
CA ALA A 419 15.80 12.30 -13.03
C ALA A 419 15.02 11.86 -14.29
N ALA A 420 15.60 11.02 -15.16
CA ALA A 420 14.96 10.58 -16.41
C ALA A 420 13.59 9.91 -16.18
N THR A 421 13.51 8.98 -15.21
CA THR A 421 12.26 8.30 -14.85
C THR A 421 11.23 9.25 -14.27
N LEU A 422 11.66 10.14 -13.36
CA LEU A 422 10.80 11.18 -12.78
C LEU A 422 10.20 12.06 -13.88
N ARG A 423 11.03 12.56 -14.81
CA ARG A 423 10.56 13.38 -15.95
C ARG A 423 9.62 12.62 -16.87
N LEU A 424 9.84 11.33 -17.09
CA LEU A 424 8.96 10.49 -17.92
C LEU A 424 7.57 10.33 -17.29
N VAL A 425 7.51 10.11 -15.97
CA VAL A 425 6.22 10.08 -15.25
C VAL A 425 5.54 11.44 -15.35
N CYS A 426 6.25 12.53 -15.04
CA CYS A 426 5.72 13.88 -15.18
C CYS A 426 5.21 14.16 -16.59
N HIS A 427 5.93 13.72 -17.63
CA HIS A 427 5.51 13.87 -19.03
C HIS A 427 4.13 13.25 -19.27
N TYR A 428 3.92 11.99 -18.87
CA TYR A 428 2.61 11.34 -19.04
C TYR A 428 1.51 11.96 -18.19
N GLN A 429 1.81 12.43 -16.97
CA GLN A 429 0.82 13.15 -16.16
C GLN A 429 0.39 14.46 -16.85
N TYR A 430 1.34 15.24 -17.36
CA TYR A 430 1.00 16.46 -18.09
C TYR A 430 0.28 16.18 -19.40
N LEU A 431 0.58 15.08 -20.10
CA LEU A 431 -0.19 14.67 -21.29
C LEU A 431 -1.65 14.35 -20.96
N SER A 432 -1.91 13.81 -19.78
CA SER A 432 -3.27 13.55 -19.31
C SER A 432 -4.01 14.83 -18.90
N ILE A 433 -3.30 15.76 -18.26
CA ILE A 433 -3.91 16.94 -17.62
C ILE A 433 -4.05 18.11 -18.60
N SER A 434 -2.95 18.56 -19.22
CA SER A 434 -2.91 19.88 -19.87
C SER A 434 -1.96 20.03 -21.07
N ARG A 435 -1.42 18.96 -21.64
CA ARG A 435 -0.45 19.03 -22.76
C ARG A 435 -0.76 17.98 -23.82
N GLY A 436 -0.35 18.26 -25.05
CA GLY A 436 -0.35 17.27 -26.14
C GLY A 436 -1.56 17.32 -27.07
N GLY A 437 -2.49 18.27 -26.90
CA GLY A 437 -3.62 18.49 -27.81
C GLY A 437 -4.77 17.48 -27.65
N GLU A 438 -4.60 16.50 -26.76
CA GLU A 438 -5.59 15.48 -26.41
C GLU A 438 -5.72 15.33 -24.88
N SER A 439 -5.24 16.30 -24.09
CA SER A 439 -5.39 16.25 -22.63
C SER A 439 -6.81 16.58 -22.17
N ILE A 440 -7.13 16.35 -20.89
CA ILE A 440 -8.43 16.73 -20.32
C ILE A 440 -8.71 18.23 -20.55
N PHE A 441 -7.72 19.10 -20.35
CA PHE A 441 -7.90 20.53 -20.56
C PHE A 441 -8.08 20.88 -22.03
N ASP A 442 -7.34 20.22 -22.93
CA ASP A 442 -7.49 20.44 -24.37
C ASP A 442 -8.91 20.08 -24.85
N GLU A 443 -9.41 18.90 -24.45
CA GLU A 443 -10.74 18.41 -24.85
C GLU A 443 -11.90 19.26 -24.30
N LEU A 444 -11.75 19.80 -23.09
CA LEU A 444 -12.74 20.70 -22.50
C LEU A 444 -12.71 22.07 -23.17
N THR A 445 -11.51 22.61 -23.43
CA THR A 445 -11.32 23.90 -24.10
C THR A 445 -11.85 23.86 -25.54
N GLU A 446 -11.59 22.78 -26.27
CA GLU A 446 -12.13 22.57 -27.64
C GLU A 446 -13.67 22.55 -27.63
N ALA A 447 -14.28 22.03 -26.57
CA ALA A 447 -15.74 22.04 -26.38
C ALA A 447 -16.30 23.40 -25.91
N GLY A 448 -15.47 24.45 -25.80
CA GLY A 448 -15.86 25.78 -25.32
C GLY A 448 -16.10 25.84 -23.80
N ILE A 449 -15.54 24.90 -23.04
CA ILE A 449 -15.68 24.80 -21.58
C ILE A 449 -14.37 25.22 -20.93
N ASN A 450 -14.41 26.17 -19.99
CA ASN A 450 -13.24 26.49 -19.16
C ASN A 450 -12.96 25.33 -18.19
N PRO A 451 -11.82 24.60 -18.28
CA PRO A 451 -11.56 23.44 -17.44
C PRO A 451 -11.55 23.76 -15.94
N GLU A 452 -11.01 24.92 -15.56
CA GLU A 452 -10.84 25.34 -14.15
C GLU A 452 -12.17 25.55 -13.41
N ASP A 453 -13.27 25.71 -14.15
CA ASP A 453 -14.61 25.78 -13.57
C ASP A 453 -15.09 24.41 -13.07
N TYR A 454 -14.47 23.30 -13.49
CA TYR A 454 -14.95 21.94 -13.25
C TYR A 454 -13.92 21.02 -12.62
N ILE A 455 -12.65 21.07 -13.05
CA ILE A 455 -11.59 20.17 -12.57
C ILE A 455 -10.37 20.96 -12.10
N GLN A 456 -9.89 20.63 -10.90
CA GLN A 456 -8.74 21.29 -10.27
C GLN A 456 -7.77 20.27 -9.67
N PHE A 457 -6.48 20.58 -9.77
CA PHE A 457 -5.38 19.73 -9.32
C PHE A 457 -4.63 20.39 -8.17
N PHE A 458 -4.37 19.61 -7.13
CA PHE A 458 -3.72 20.04 -5.89
C PHE A 458 -2.59 19.08 -5.53
N ALA A 459 -1.66 19.59 -4.73
CA ALA A 459 -0.63 18.82 -4.08
C ALA A 459 -0.49 19.30 -2.63
N LEU A 460 0.11 18.48 -1.78
CA LEU A 460 0.29 18.78 -0.36
C LEU A 460 1.75 19.09 -0.03
N ARG A 461 1.96 20.08 0.84
CA ARG A 461 3.28 20.50 1.32
C ARG A 461 3.15 21.02 2.74
N THR A 462 4.16 20.74 3.57
CA THR A 462 4.27 21.27 4.93
C THR A 462 5.66 21.83 5.18
N TYR A 463 5.84 22.37 6.39
CA TYR A 463 7.11 22.86 6.89
C TYR A 463 7.27 22.51 8.37
N ASP A 464 8.51 22.48 8.84
CA ASP A 464 8.87 22.17 10.23
C ASP A 464 10.18 22.89 10.58
N LYS A 465 10.68 22.73 11.80
CA LYS A 465 11.96 23.28 12.26
C LYS A 465 12.93 22.17 12.65
N ILE A 466 14.11 22.16 12.04
CA ILE A 466 15.27 21.34 12.43
C ILE A 466 16.31 22.28 13.03
N ILE A 467 16.80 22.00 14.24
CA ILE A 467 17.76 22.86 14.97
C ILE A 467 19.13 22.16 15.04
N PRO A 468 20.13 22.59 14.24
CA PRO A 468 21.44 21.94 14.18
C PRO A 468 22.30 22.12 15.45
N GLN A 469 22.23 23.26 16.14
CA GLN A 469 23.25 23.73 17.10
C GLN A 469 23.21 23.15 18.54
N ALA A 470 22.28 22.28 18.91
CA ALA A 470 22.25 21.71 20.27
C ALA A 470 23.38 20.68 20.58
N VAL A 471 24.33 20.45 19.66
CA VAL A 471 25.31 19.34 19.73
C VAL A 471 26.63 19.73 20.36
N GLU A 472 27.18 20.88 20.01
CA GLU A 472 28.59 21.18 20.34
C GLU A 472 28.78 21.42 21.84
N LYS A 473 27.76 21.93 22.55
CA LYS A 473 27.86 22.20 23.99
C LYS A 473 27.72 20.96 24.89
N ALA A 474 27.29 19.81 24.39
CA ALA A 474 27.16 18.59 25.20
C ALA A 474 28.43 17.71 25.18
N ILE A 475 29.30 17.88 24.18
CA ILE A 475 30.53 17.08 24.03
C ILE A 475 31.75 17.79 24.64
N GLY A 476 31.65 19.10 24.89
CA GLY A 476 32.75 19.92 25.41
C GLY A 476 33.08 19.81 26.90
N THR A 477 32.48 18.89 27.68
CA THR A 477 32.70 18.86 29.15
C THR A 477 32.82 17.50 29.83
N ILE A 478 33.16 16.42 29.14
CA ILE A 478 33.70 15.21 29.82
C ILE A 478 34.78 14.57 28.94
N VAL A 479 36.01 15.06 29.10
CA VAL A 479 37.22 14.28 28.85
C VAL A 479 38.01 14.33 30.14
N ASN A 480 37.97 13.24 30.92
CA ASN A 480 38.99 13.02 31.94
C ASN A 480 40.18 12.32 31.26
N GLU A 481 41.39 12.79 31.52
CA GLU A 481 42.64 12.47 30.80
C GLU A 481 43.13 11.00 30.90
N ASP A 482 42.38 10.08 31.49
CA ASP A 482 42.85 8.72 31.79
C ASP A 482 41.98 7.57 31.26
N GLY A 483 41.00 7.83 30.39
CA GLY A 483 40.45 6.82 29.48
C GLY A 483 39.75 5.61 30.12
N THR A 484 39.24 5.71 31.34
CA THR A 484 38.47 4.62 31.98
C THR A 484 37.05 5.08 32.36
N GLY A 485 36.07 4.71 31.52
CA GLY A 485 34.66 5.08 31.72
C GLY A 485 33.94 4.11 32.67
N GLY A 486 33.69 4.54 33.90
CA GLY A 486 32.74 3.94 34.84
C GLY A 486 31.58 4.90 35.12
N LEU A 487 30.34 4.40 35.11
CA LEU A 487 29.14 5.17 35.47
C LEU A 487 29.15 5.53 36.97
N ALA A 488 29.20 6.82 37.30
CA ALA A 488 28.93 7.33 38.64
C ALA A 488 27.65 8.18 38.64
N THR A 489 26.74 7.82 39.55
CA THR A 489 25.47 8.48 39.81
C THR A 489 25.64 9.69 40.74
N GLY A 490 25.07 10.83 40.36
CA GLY A 490 24.69 11.93 41.25
C GLY A 490 25.50 13.21 41.08
N ILE A 491 24.81 14.31 40.72
CA ILE A 491 24.82 15.65 41.34
C ILE A 491 23.99 16.59 40.43
N GLU A 492 23.03 17.31 41.03
CA GLU A 492 22.32 18.45 40.44
C GLU A 492 23.30 19.59 40.10
N GLN A 493 23.27 20.09 38.86
CA GLN A 493 23.85 21.39 38.54
C GLN A 493 22.90 22.22 37.66
N ALA A 494 22.68 23.45 38.11
CA ALA A 494 21.80 24.45 37.54
C ALA A 494 22.21 24.86 36.11
N PHE A 495 21.22 25.03 35.22
CA PHE A 495 21.41 25.57 33.88
C PHE A 495 21.42 27.10 33.90
N PRO A 496 22.34 27.79 33.20
CA PRO A 496 22.24 29.23 33.02
C PRO A 496 21.08 29.56 32.07
N HIS A 497 20.27 30.53 32.48
CA HIS A 497 19.35 31.26 31.62
C HIS A 497 20.08 31.89 30.42
N GLY A 498 19.48 31.80 29.23
CA GLY A 498 19.78 32.67 28.10
C GLY A 498 20.57 32.01 26.97
N LEU A 499 19.86 31.38 26.04
CA LEU A 499 20.25 31.37 24.62
C LEU A 499 19.05 31.92 23.84
N VAL A 500 19.08 33.23 23.63
CA VAL A 500 18.26 33.90 22.62
C VAL A 500 18.94 33.58 21.29
N ASP A 501 18.25 32.83 20.43
CA ASP A 501 18.74 32.44 19.11
C ASP A 501 18.54 33.63 18.15
N GLU A 502 19.63 34.33 17.82
CA GLU A 502 19.66 35.38 16.81
C GLU A 502 19.63 34.73 15.40
N ASP A 503 18.52 34.97 14.69
CA ASP A 503 18.16 34.51 13.33
C ASP A 503 17.73 33.05 13.12
N SER A 504 16.61 32.69 13.76
CA SER A 504 15.94 31.37 13.63
C SER A 504 15.36 31.03 12.24
N THR A 505 15.52 31.87 11.22
CA THR A 505 14.94 31.66 9.88
C THR A 505 15.61 30.51 9.11
N HIS A 506 16.89 30.25 9.36
CA HIS A 506 17.68 29.20 8.71
C HIS A 506 17.39 27.77 9.20
N ASN A 507 16.50 27.63 10.20
CA ASN A 507 16.16 26.34 10.81
C ASN A 507 14.84 25.76 10.27
N TYR A 508 14.11 26.48 9.41
CA TYR A 508 12.89 25.98 8.80
C TYR A 508 13.20 25.12 7.58
N VAL A 509 12.54 23.96 7.51
CA VAL A 509 12.60 23.03 6.38
C VAL A 509 11.20 22.86 5.81
N THR A 510 11.08 22.60 4.50
CA THR A 510 9.81 22.28 3.85
C THR A 510 9.94 21.02 3.02
N GLU A 511 8.90 20.21 3.02
CA GLU A 511 8.82 19.01 2.21
C GLU A 511 7.39 18.80 1.69
N GLU A 512 7.26 18.19 0.51
CA GLU A 512 5.97 17.71 0.02
C GLU A 512 5.45 16.58 0.91
N LEU A 513 4.14 16.48 1.07
CA LEU A 513 3.53 15.27 1.62
C LEU A 513 3.33 14.32 0.44
N TYR A 514 4.00 13.17 0.48
CA TYR A 514 3.88 12.23 -0.62
C TYR A 514 2.53 11.54 -0.57
N ILE A 515 1.62 11.94 -1.48
CA ILE A 515 0.30 11.34 -1.64
C ILE A 515 0.49 9.98 -2.30
N HIS A 516 0.56 8.95 -1.47
CA HIS A 516 0.54 7.57 -1.91
C HIS A 516 -0.88 7.01 -1.96
N THR A 517 -1.91 7.79 -1.61
CA THR A 517 -3.31 7.38 -1.66
C THR A 517 -3.73 6.80 -3.03
N LYS A 518 -4.73 5.91 -3.03
CA LYS A 518 -5.49 5.46 -4.22
C LYS A 518 -6.99 5.44 -3.94
N VAL A 519 -7.60 6.61 -3.76
CA VAL A 519 -9.01 6.75 -3.37
C VAL A 519 -9.77 7.60 -4.38
N MET A 520 -11.04 7.25 -4.58
CA MET A 520 -12.01 8.09 -5.28
C MET A 520 -13.31 8.11 -4.46
N ILE A 521 -13.82 9.30 -4.18
CA ILE A 521 -15.10 9.55 -3.49
C ILE A 521 -16.02 10.24 -4.49
N VAL A 522 -17.27 9.81 -4.55
CA VAL A 522 -18.28 10.34 -5.48
C VAL A 522 -19.56 10.63 -4.72
N ASP A 523 -19.96 11.91 -4.72
CA ASP A 523 -21.23 12.40 -4.16
C ASP A 523 -21.49 12.19 -2.65
N ASP A 524 -20.41 12.12 -1.85
CA ASP A 524 -20.43 11.76 -0.40
C ASP A 524 -21.11 10.40 -0.12
#